data_AF-A0A6A8QI75-F1
#
_entry.id   AF-A0A6A8QI75-F1
#
_cell.length_a   1.000
_cell.length_b   1.000
_cell.length_c   1.000
_cell.angle_alpha   90.00
_cell.angle_beta   90.00
_cell.angle_gamma   90.00
#
_symmetry.space_group_name_H-M   'P 1'
#
loop_
_entity.id
_entity.type
_entity.pdbx_description
1 polymer ?
#
loop_
_entity_poly.entity_id
_entity_poly.type
_entity_poly.pdbx_seq_one_letter_code
_entity_poly.pdbx_strand_id
1 'polypeptide(L)'
;MNAIATPPVDPNATDTLGCLLGCLWEETMSLLLVCETQREKYRQAAAGTNSLQVSRALLGTAMRLNDLTGWLAAQRDAAARGTSSPARLRHRAMLDQPVAAPLPDDVLALVNRSLDLYTLAVDLEDLLTGPSHHLNG
;
A
#
# COMPACT_ATOMS: atom_id res chain seq x y z
N MET A 1 -32.09 15.15 -25.30
CA MET A 1 -31.78 14.27 -24.15
C MET A 1 -30.64 13.37 -24.59
N ASN A 2 -29.39 13.71 -24.25
CA ASN A 2 -28.23 12.88 -24.60
C ASN A 2 -28.01 11.86 -23.49
N ALA A 3 -28.32 10.60 -23.79
CA ALA A 3 -27.92 9.47 -22.95
C ALA A 3 -26.39 9.32 -23.07
N ILE A 4 -25.67 9.61 -21.99
CA ILE A 4 -24.25 9.30 -21.89
C ILE A 4 -24.17 7.77 -21.78
N ALA A 5 -23.86 7.11 -22.89
CA ALA A 5 -23.55 5.69 -22.89
C ALA A 5 -22.25 5.50 -22.10
N THR A 6 -22.33 4.84 -20.95
CA THR A 6 -21.16 4.31 -20.25
C THR A 6 -20.43 3.36 -21.20
N PRO A 7 -19.12 3.55 -21.44
CA PRO A 7 -18.37 2.66 -22.32
C PRO A 7 -18.39 1.22 -21.76
N PRO A 8 -18.38 0.20 -22.64
CA PRO A 8 -18.34 -1.19 -22.22
C PRO A 8 -17.04 -1.43 -21.42
N VAL A 9 -17.20 -1.94 -20.19
CA VAL A 9 -16.08 -2.38 -19.35
C VAL A 9 -15.44 -3.58 -20.05
N ASP A 10 -14.17 -3.45 -20.44
CA ASP A 10 -13.40 -4.56 -20.99
C ASP A 10 -13.22 -5.64 -19.89
N PRO A 11 -13.77 -6.85 -20.07
CA PRO A 11 -13.66 -7.91 -19.08
C PRO A 11 -12.20 -8.30 -18.79
N ASN A 12 -11.29 -8.19 -19.76
CA ASN A 12 -9.86 -8.54 -19.57
C ASN A 12 -9.12 -7.53 -18.67
N ALA A 13 -9.51 -6.25 -18.72
CA ALA A 13 -8.91 -5.22 -17.87
C ALA A 13 -9.33 -5.39 -16.40
N THR A 14 -10.57 -5.85 -16.17
CA THR A 14 -11.13 -6.08 -14.83
C THR A 14 -10.44 -7.26 -14.14
N ASP A 15 -10.13 -8.32 -14.89
CA ASP A 15 -9.39 -9.49 -14.39
C ASP A 15 -7.93 -9.14 -14.03
N THR A 16 -7.27 -8.31 -14.85
CA THR A 16 -5.88 -7.89 -14.61
C THR A 16 -5.76 -7.01 -13.36
N LEU A 17 -6.67 -6.05 -13.19
CA LEU A 17 -6.67 -5.12 -12.05
C LEU A 17 -7.05 -5.86 -10.74
N GLY A 18 -7.99 -6.80 -10.81
CA GLY A 18 -8.32 -7.71 -9.71
C GLY A 18 -7.12 -8.57 -9.28
N CYS A 19 -6.37 -9.13 -10.24
CA CYS A 19 -5.14 -9.87 -9.95
C CYS A 19 -4.07 -8.99 -9.28
N LEU A 20 -3.84 -7.78 -9.78
CA LEU A 20 -2.89 -6.84 -9.18
C LEU A 20 -3.26 -6.47 -7.74
N LEU A 21 -4.54 -6.15 -7.48
CA LEU A 21 -5.04 -5.89 -6.12
C LEU A 21 -4.93 -7.12 -5.22
N GLY A 22 -5.12 -8.32 -5.78
CA GLY A 22 -4.91 -9.60 -5.11
C GLY A 22 -3.47 -9.81 -4.66
N CYS A 23 -2.52 -9.67 -5.58
CA CYS A 23 -1.09 -9.79 -5.29
C CYS A 23 -0.62 -8.76 -4.25
N LEU A 24 -1.04 -7.50 -4.42
CA LEU A 24 -0.68 -6.42 -3.51
C LEU A 24 -1.24 -6.65 -2.09
N TRP A 25 -2.43 -7.25 -1.98
CA TRP A 25 -3.01 -7.66 -0.70
C TRP A 25 -2.19 -8.76 -0.03
N GLU A 26 -1.92 -9.86 -0.73
CA GLU A 26 -1.16 -10.99 -0.16
C GLU A 26 0.21 -10.54 0.34
N GLU A 27 0.88 -9.71 -0.46
CA GLU A 27 2.19 -9.21 -0.09
C GLU A 27 2.14 -8.24 1.10
N THR A 28 1.15 -7.33 1.14
CA THR A 28 0.94 -6.42 2.28
C THR A 28 0.69 -7.20 3.57
N MET A 29 -0.14 -8.25 3.52
CA MET A 29 -0.46 -9.09 4.68
C MET A 29 0.75 -9.90 5.15
N SER A 30 1.54 -10.45 4.21
CA SER A 30 2.79 -11.13 4.52
C SER A 30 3.78 -10.19 5.22
N LEU A 31 3.94 -8.97 4.69
CA LEU A 31 4.87 -7.99 5.24
C LEU A 31 4.41 -7.45 6.61
N LEU A 32 3.10 -7.36 6.86
CA LEU A 32 2.53 -7.05 8.18
C LEU A 32 2.96 -8.07 9.22
N LEU A 33 2.82 -9.37 8.93
CA LEU A 33 3.22 -10.44 9.84
C LEU A 33 4.73 -10.38 10.15
N VAL A 34 5.55 -10.14 9.12
CA VAL A 34 7.00 -9.95 9.30
C VAL A 34 7.28 -8.72 10.17
N CYS A 35 6.58 -7.61 9.95
CA CYS A 35 6.72 -6.40 10.74
C CYS A 35 6.37 -6.62 12.21
N GLU A 36 5.28 -7.33 12.51
CA GLU A 36 4.88 -7.65 13.88
C GLU A 36 5.90 -8.57 14.56
N THR A 37 6.39 -9.58 13.85
CA THR A 37 7.44 -10.48 14.33
C THR A 37 8.71 -9.70 14.69
N GLN A 38 9.12 -8.77 13.83
CA GLN A 38 10.29 -7.92 14.09
C GLN A 38 10.03 -6.96 15.26
N ARG A 39 8.84 -6.38 15.37
CA ARG A 39 8.47 -5.54 16.52
C ARG A 39 8.58 -6.30 17.84
N GLU A 40 8.12 -7.54 17.90
CA GLU A 40 8.22 -8.33 19.13
C GLU A 40 9.68 -8.72 19.44
N LYS A 41 10.46 -9.14 18.43
CA LYS A 41 11.89 -9.42 18.57
C LYS A 41 12.66 -8.23 19.15
N TYR A 42 12.46 -7.03 18.60
CA TYR A 42 13.15 -5.82 19.04
C TYR A 42 12.57 -5.22 20.33
N ARG A 43 11.34 -5.57 20.72
CA ARG A 43 10.76 -5.22 22.04
C ARG A 43 11.41 -6.01 23.16
N GLN A 44 11.74 -7.28 22.91
CA GLN A 44 12.33 -8.19 23.91
C GLN A 44 13.85 -7.98 24.09
N ALA A 45 14.53 -7.52 23.04
CA ALA A 45 15.94 -7.13 23.14
C ALA A 45 16.08 -5.82 23.94
N ALA A 46 16.55 -5.91 25.19
CA ALA A 46 16.73 -4.76 26.08
C ALA A 46 17.59 -3.62 25.46
N ALA A 47 17.24 -2.40 25.84
CA ALA A 47 17.56 -1.14 25.17
C ALA A 47 19.05 -0.83 24.93
N GLY A 48 19.35 -0.45 23.69
CA GLY A 48 20.49 0.36 23.29
C GLY A 48 20.02 1.50 22.38
N THR A 49 20.88 2.46 22.04
CA THR A 49 20.54 3.63 21.20
C THR A 49 19.95 3.28 19.83
N ASN A 50 20.24 2.08 19.28
CA ASN A 50 19.62 1.57 18.05
C ASN A 50 18.13 1.17 18.22
N SER A 51 17.66 0.93 19.45
CA SER A 51 16.28 0.48 19.73
C SER A 51 15.23 1.55 19.39
N LEU A 52 15.53 2.83 19.62
CA LEU A 52 14.59 3.92 19.31
C LEU A 52 14.42 4.12 17.80
N GLN A 53 15.52 4.09 17.05
CA GLN A 53 15.50 4.21 15.59
C GLN A 53 14.79 3.02 14.95
N VAL A 54 15.08 1.80 15.40
CA VAL A 54 14.38 0.59 14.97
C VAL A 54 12.89 0.66 15.30
N SER A 55 12.53 1.07 16.51
CA SER A 55 11.12 1.22 16.91
C SER A 55 10.39 2.24 16.04
N ARG A 56 11.03 3.37 15.72
CA ARG A 56 10.47 4.40 14.84
C ARG A 56 10.32 3.88 13.41
N ALA A 57 11.32 3.18 12.89
CA ALA A 57 11.29 2.58 11.56
C ALA A 57 10.16 1.54 11.44
N LEU A 58 10.05 0.62 12.40
CA LEU A 58 8.99 -0.38 12.46
C LEU A 58 7.60 0.23 12.65
N LEU A 59 7.47 1.31 13.44
CA LEU A 59 6.22 2.05 13.56
C LEU A 59 5.81 2.69 12.22
N GLY A 60 6.75 3.34 11.52
CA GLY A 60 6.52 3.90 10.19
C GLY A 60 6.07 2.84 9.18
N THR A 61 6.74 1.69 9.17
CA THR A 61 6.35 0.54 8.35
C THR A 61 4.96 0.03 8.70
N ALA A 62 4.65 -0.17 9.99
CA ALA A 62 3.33 -0.63 10.42
C ALA A 62 2.21 0.35 10.03
N MET A 63 2.43 1.67 10.15
CA MET A 63 1.45 2.68 9.74
C MET A 63 1.19 2.65 8.24
N ARG A 64 2.24 2.54 7.41
CA ARG A 64 2.10 2.38 5.95
C ARG A 64 1.32 1.13 5.60
N LEU A 65 1.67 -0.01 6.20
CA LEU A 65 1.00 -1.27 5.88
C LEU A 65 -0.46 -1.29 6.34
N ASN A 66 -0.77 -0.72 7.51
CA ASN A 66 -2.16 -0.62 7.97
C ASN A 66 -3.00 0.28 7.04
N ASP A 67 -2.44 1.38 6.57
CA ASP A 67 -3.12 2.26 5.60
C ASP A 67 -3.33 1.54 4.26
N LEU A 68 -2.34 0.78 3.78
CA LEU A 68 -2.46 -0.07 2.59
C LEU A 68 -3.56 -1.12 2.74
N THR A 69 -3.60 -1.83 3.87
CA THR A 69 -4.64 -2.82 4.14
C THR A 69 -6.03 -2.19 4.08
N GLY A 70 -6.22 -1.02 4.70
CA GLY A 70 -7.49 -0.30 4.67
C GLY A 70 -7.91 0.10 3.26
N TRP A 71 -6.96 0.65 2.47
CA TRP A 71 -7.21 1.04 1.09
C TRP A 71 -7.52 -0.18 0.20
N LEU A 72 -6.70 -1.23 0.26
CA LEU A 72 -6.89 -2.45 -0.53
C LEU A 72 -8.19 -3.16 -0.21
N ALA A 73 -8.57 -3.25 1.07
CA ALA A 73 -9.85 -3.83 1.47
C ALA A 73 -11.02 -3.08 0.80
N ALA A 74 -10.99 -1.75 0.83
CA ALA A 74 -12.00 -0.93 0.19
C ALA A 74 -12.02 -1.10 -1.35
N GLN A 75 -10.86 -1.21 -2.00
CA GLN A 75 -10.80 -1.47 -3.45
C GLN A 75 -11.35 -2.86 -3.81
N ARG A 76 -10.99 -3.90 -3.06
CA ARG A 76 -11.48 -5.27 -3.27
C ARG A 76 -12.98 -5.38 -3.07
N ASP A 77 -13.49 -4.75 -2.01
CA ASP A 77 -14.93 -4.66 -1.73
C ASP A 77 -15.70 -3.94 -2.85
N ALA A 78 -15.14 -2.85 -3.37
CA ALA A 78 -15.74 -2.11 -4.47
C ALA A 78 -15.72 -2.94 -5.76
N ALA A 79 -14.59 -3.61 -6.07
CA ALA A 79 -14.45 -4.50 -7.21
C ALA A 79 -15.44 -5.67 -7.15
N ALA A 80 -15.61 -6.30 -5.97
CA ALA A 80 -16.59 -7.37 -5.78
C ALA A 80 -18.05 -6.91 -6.01
N ARG A 81 -18.33 -5.61 -5.83
CA ARG A 81 -19.63 -4.99 -6.11
C ARG A 81 -19.73 -4.39 -7.52
N GLY A 82 -18.68 -4.46 -8.33
CA GLY A 82 -18.62 -3.81 -9.65
C GLY A 82 -18.66 -2.28 -9.58
N THR A 83 -18.15 -1.70 -8.50
CA THR A 83 -18.12 -0.25 -8.23
C THR A 83 -16.69 0.27 -8.06
N SER A 84 -16.51 1.58 -8.07
CA SER A 84 -15.25 2.23 -7.68
C SER A 84 -15.24 2.61 -6.20
N SER A 85 -14.07 2.52 -5.57
CA SER A 85 -13.90 2.94 -4.17
C SER A 85 -13.42 4.39 -4.08
N PRO A 86 -14.05 5.23 -3.23
CA PRO A 86 -13.56 6.57 -2.94
C PRO A 86 -12.42 6.57 -1.91
N ALA A 87 -12.01 5.41 -1.39
CA ALA A 87 -10.94 5.33 -0.40
C ALA A 87 -9.64 5.93 -0.95
N ARG A 88 -8.88 6.58 -0.06
CA ARG A 88 -7.62 7.22 -0.40
C ARG A 88 -6.51 6.84 0.57
N LEU A 89 -5.29 6.75 0.07
CA LEU A 89 -4.10 6.56 0.90
C LEU A 89 -3.82 7.84 1.69
N ARG A 90 -3.70 7.72 3.01
CA ARG A 90 -3.68 8.88 3.93
C ARG A 90 -2.28 9.36 4.26
N HIS A 91 -1.29 8.49 4.09
CA HIS A 91 0.07 8.71 4.55
C HIS A 91 1.10 8.85 3.42
N ARG A 92 0.71 9.44 2.28
CA ARG A 92 1.62 9.71 1.15
C ARG A 92 2.92 10.43 1.56
N ALA A 93 2.84 11.37 2.51
CA ALA A 93 4.00 12.08 3.05
C ALA A 93 5.02 11.18 3.79
N MET A 94 4.71 9.90 4.04
CA MET A 94 5.66 8.93 4.60
C MET A 94 6.68 8.42 3.57
N LEU A 95 6.44 8.62 2.27
CA LEU A 95 7.41 8.27 1.22
C LEU A 95 8.67 9.16 1.27
N ASP A 96 8.51 10.40 1.73
CA ASP A 96 9.60 11.38 1.80
C ASP A 96 10.41 11.29 3.11
N GLN A 97 10.07 10.36 4.02
CA GLN A 97 10.78 10.25 5.29
C GLN A 97 12.12 9.54 5.11
N PRO A 98 13.26 10.24 5.32
CA PRO A 98 14.57 9.62 5.18
C PRO A 98 14.72 8.51 6.23
N VAL A 99 15.18 7.34 5.78
CA VAL A 99 15.55 6.24 6.66
C VAL A 99 16.85 6.61 7.36
N ALA A 100 16.75 7.04 8.62
CA ALA A 100 17.91 7.41 9.41
C ALA A 100 18.76 6.16 9.73
N ALA A 101 19.97 6.10 9.17
CA ALA A 101 20.96 5.06 9.45
C ALA A 101 21.64 5.28 10.83
N PRO A 102 22.09 4.21 11.52
CA PRO A 102 22.14 2.82 11.09
C PRO A 102 20.96 1.97 11.59
N LEU A 103 20.22 1.36 10.66
CA LEU A 103 19.24 0.30 10.94
C LEU A 103 19.87 -1.08 10.71
N PRO A 104 19.44 -2.12 11.44
CA PRO A 104 19.72 -3.52 11.10
C PRO A 104 19.21 -3.87 9.70
N ASP A 105 19.92 -4.75 8.98
CA ASP A 105 19.59 -5.11 7.60
C ASP A 105 18.17 -5.68 7.45
N ASP A 106 17.70 -6.46 8.42
CA ASP A 106 16.35 -7.02 8.41
C ASP A 106 15.27 -5.95 8.54
N VAL A 107 15.51 -4.94 9.38
CA VAL A 107 14.62 -3.78 9.54
C VAL A 107 14.68 -2.88 8.31
N LEU A 108 15.87 -2.64 7.75
CA LEU A 108 16.06 -1.82 6.56
C LEU A 108 15.35 -2.44 5.34
N ALA A 109 15.51 -3.76 5.12
CA ALA A 109 14.85 -4.48 4.05
C ALA A 109 13.31 -4.41 4.19
N LEU A 110 12.80 -4.57 5.41
CA LEU A 110 11.38 -4.44 5.71
C LEU A 110 10.85 -3.01 5.43
N VAL A 111 11.60 -1.98 5.83
CA VAL A 111 11.26 -0.58 5.54
C VAL A 111 11.19 -0.33 4.04
N ASN A 112 12.24 -0.70 3.31
CA ASN A 112 12.31 -0.49 1.85
C ASN A 112 11.18 -1.22 1.14
N ARG A 113 10.93 -2.49 1.47
CA ARG A 113 9.84 -3.25 0.86
C ARG A 113 8.48 -2.60 1.14
N SER A 114 8.27 -2.09 2.35
CA SER A 114 7.02 -1.39 2.68
C SER A 114 6.85 -0.07 1.92
N LEU A 115 7.96 0.61 1.58
CA LEU A 115 7.93 1.83 0.76
C LEU A 115 7.61 1.48 -0.69
N ASP A 116 8.25 0.45 -1.26
CA ASP A 116 7.97 0.00 -2.64
C ASP A 116 6.49 -0.34 -2.83
N LEU A 117 5.89 -1.10 -1.91
CA LEU A 117 4.47 -1.43 -1.96
C LEU A 117 3.58 -0.19 -1.82
N TYR A 118 3.98 0.74 -0.97
CA TYR A 118 3.21 1.98 -0.77
C TYR A 118 3.26 2.87 -2.00
N THR A 119 4.42 3.00 -2.65
CA THR A 119 4.59 3.71 -3.92
C THR A 119 3.73 3.09 -5.01
N LEU A 120 3.79 1.76 -5.17
CA LEU A 120 2.96 1.06 -6.16
C LEU A 120 1.46 1.29 -5.92
N ALA A 121 1.03 1.31 -4.66
CA ALA A 121 -0.36 1.58 -4.32
C ALA A 121 -0.77 3.02 -4.61
N VAL A 122 0.13 4.00 -4.42
CA VAL A 122 -0.10 5.40 -4.79
C VAL A 122 -0.25 5.53 -6.31
N ASP A 123 0.64 4.92 -7.09
CA ASP A 123 0.56 4.92 -8.55
C ASP A 123 -0.77 4.28 -9.01
N LEU A 124 -1.16 3.16 -8.38
CA LEU A 124 -2.42 2.50 -8.69
C LEU A 124 -3.65 3.33 -8.29
N GLU A 125 -3.60 4.02 -7.15
CA GLU A 125 -4.64 4.96 -6.73
C GLU A 125 -4.77 6.11 -7.74
N ASP A 126 -3.67 6.68 -8.20
CA ASP A 126 -3.69 7.75 -9.20
C ASP A 126 -4.23 7.25 -10.55
N LEU A 127 -3.94 6.02 -10.95
CA LEU A 127 -4.54 5.38 -12.13
C LEU A 127 -6.06 5.16 -11.98
N LEU A 128 -6.51 4.76 -10.79
CA LEU A 128 -7.93 4.49 -10.52
C LEU A 128 -8.77 5.75 -10.33
N THR A 129 -8.13 6.87 -10.00
CA THR A 129 -8.82 8.11 -9.59
C THR A 129 -8.52 9.30 -10.50
N GLY A 130 -7.52 9.19 -11.37
CA GLY A 130 -7.17 10.19 -12.36
C GLY A 130 -8.30 10.42 -13.38
N PRO A 131 -8.33 11.60 -14.03
CA PRO A 131 -9.30 11.87 -15.07
C PRO A 131 -9.11 10.82 -16.17
N SER A 132 -10.20 10.13 -16.53
CA SER A 132 -10.23 9.30 -17.73
C SER A 132 -9.60 10.12 -18.85
N HIS A 133 -8.43 9.70 -19.36
CA HIS A 133 -7.88 10.30 -20.55
C HIS A 133 -8.95 10.15 -21.62
N HIS A 134 -9.64 11.25 -21.92
CA HIS A 134 -10.46 11.40 -23.09
C HIS A 134 -9.53 11.11 -24.27
N LEU A 135 -9.53 9.86 -24.74
CA LEU A 135 -9.16 9.50 -26.09
C LEU A 135 -10.23 10.09 -27.01
N ASN A 136 -10.15 11.41 -27.21
CA ASN A 136 -10.77 12.11 -28.32
C ASN A 136 -9.62 12.68 -29.15
N GLY A 137 -9.12 11.84 -30.05
CA GLY A 137 -8.41 12.25 -31.26
C GLY A 137 -9.31 11.98 -32.45
#